data_AF-A0A9X8XMF5-F1
#
_entry.id   AF-A0A9X8XMF5-F1
#
_cell.length_a   1.000
_cell.length_b   1.000
_cell.length_c   1.000
_cell.angle_alpha   90.00
_cell.angle_beta   90.00
_cell.angle_gamma   90.00
#
_symmetry.space_group_name_H-M   'P 1'
#
loop_
_entity.id
_entity.type
_entity.pdbx_description
1 polymer ?
#
loop_
_entity_poly.entity_id
_entity_poly.type
_entity_poly.pdbx_seq_one_letter_code
_entity_poly.pdbx_strand_id
1 'polypeptide(L)'
;MKQVKFIHAADLHLDSPFKGMEMNVAQSVWERMKQSTFESFERIVDKAIQERVDFVLLAGDLYDAETRSLRAQVFVREQMKRLSQYNIPVFIIHGNHDHLGGSWAAIEFPENVHVFTEPYVEEKSFYKNGELLASIYGFSYLQQAVTDNMTAQYTKMSDATFHIGMLHGSVEGDAEHNRYAPFQIRELKEKQFDYWALGHIHKREILSEEPYIIYPGNIQGRHRKETGEKGAYLIELTKQGTQCSFFHTADVVWDEIEVCIDGLETVDELMTSISTAMNECRREEEGTLLTVVFTGQGPLSPYLRDEKRVEEIFHILASGEERKDFVYAMKWKNETVSFAEIERLKAENHFVGSVLKELEAFTNMDGVLRTIWTSPVARNSIESFTEEEKKEIQKEAENIILEQLFQQERDKK
;
A
#
# COMPACT_ATOMS: atom_id res chain seq x y z
N MET A 1 4.64 -35.37 3.46
CA MET A 1 5.92 -34.68 3.19
C MET A 1 6.15 -33.67 4.30
N LYS A 2 7.41 -33.36 4.64
CA LYS A 2 7.69 -32.31 5.63
C LYS A 2 7.29 -30.95 5.05
N GLN A 3 6.52 -30.19 5.80
CA GLN A 3 6.05 -28.86 5.42
C GLN A 3 5.87 -27.98 6.66
N VAL A 4 6.05 -26.67 6.50
CA VAL A 4 5.63 -25.67 7.49
C VAL A 4 4.69 -24.67 6.84
N LYS A 5 3.59 -24.35 7.52
CA LYS A 5 2.65 -23.30 7.12
C LYS A 5 2.74 -22.17 8.14
N PHE A 6 2.98 -20.93 7.72
CA PHE A 6 3.10 -19.81 8.65
C PHE A 6 2.56 -18.52 8.07
N ILE A 7 2.29 -17.55 8.92
CA ILE A 7 2.01 -16.18 8.50
C ILE A 7 3.25 -15.32 8.68
N HIS A 8 3.50 -14.45 7.71
CA HIS A 8 4.51 -13.42 7.77
C HIS A 8 3.84 -12.04 7.69
N ALA A 9 4.02 -11.24 8.73
CA ALA A 9 3.62 -9.84 8.80
C ALA A 9 4.76 -8.98 9.37
N ALA A 10 4.73 -7.68 9.09
CA ALA A 10 5.68 -6.68 9.59
C ALA A 10 5.00 -5.31 9.67
N ASP A 11 5.67 -4.34 10.29
CA ASP A 11 5.29 -2.92 10.22
C ASP A 11 3.83 -2.68 10.66
N LEU A 12 3.46 -3.28 11.80
CA LEU A 12 2.10 -3.21 12.35
C LEU A 12 1.79 -1.79 12.84
N HIS A 13 2.78 -1.15 13.48
CA HIS A 13 2.71 0.20 14.01
C HIS A 13 1.42 0.50 14.78
N LEU A 14 1.05 -0.38 15.71
CA LEU A 14 -0.20 -0.28 16.44
C LEU A 14 -0.31 1.04 17.22
N ASP A 15 -1.50 1.64 17.19
CA ASP A 15 -1.84 2.90 17.86
C ASP A 15 -1.00 4.11 17.39
N SER A 16 -0.57 4.09 16.13
CA SER A 16 0.03 5.25 15.47
C SER A 16 -0.94 6.41 15.37
N PRO A 17 -0.52 7.65 15.68
CA PRO A 17 -1.37 8.82 15.48
C PRO A 17 -1.53 9.14 13.98
N PHE A 18 -2.77 9.30 13.52
CA PHE A 18 -3.07 9.84 12.19
C PHE A 18 -2.93 11.37 12.20
N LYS A 19 -1.69 11.86 12.01
CA LYS A 19 -1.39 13.29 12.13
C LYS A 19 -2.14 14.14 11.09
N GLY A 20 -2.80 15.20 11.57
CA GLY A 20 -3.37 16.26 10.72
C GLY A 20 -4.78 16.01 10.17
N MET A 21 -5.49 14.98 10.63
CA MET A 21 -6.82 14.60 10.09
C MET A 21 -7.99 14.87 11.04
N GLU A 22 -7.73 15.14 12.32
CA GLU A 22 -8.74 15.30 13.37
C GLU A 22 -9.79 16.38 13.08
N MET A 23 -9.44 17.42 12.31
CA MET A 23 -10.30 18.59 12.13
C MET A 23 -11.32 18.47 10.98
N ASN A 24 -11.19 17.47 10.10
CA ASN A 24 -11.88 17.46 8.80
C ASN A 24 -12.66 16.18 8.52
N VAL A 25 -12.89 15.32 9.52
CA VAL A 25 -13.66 14.08 9.36
C VAL A 25 -14.72 13.93 10.46
N ALA A 26 -15.76 13.13 10.18
CA ALA A 26 -16.72 12.75 11.20
C ALA A 26 -16.03 11.98 12.35
N GLN A 27 -16.52 12.17 13.58
CA GLN A 27 -15.96 11.52 14.77
C GLN A 27 -15.93 9.99 14.66
N SER A 28 -16.95 9.39 14.04
CA SER A 28 -17.03 7.94 13.80
C SER A 28 -15.93 7.44 12.87
N VAL A 29 -15.65 8.17 11.77
CA VAL A 29 -14.55 7.87 10.84
C VAL A 29 -13.22 7.98 11.56
N TRP A 30 -13.02 9.05 12.34
CA TRP A 30 -11.80 9.23 13.14
C TRP A 30 -11.55 8.10 14.14
N GLU A 31 -12.59 7.69 14.87
CA GLU A 31 -12.51 6.58 15.83
C GLU A 31 -12.19 5.25 15.14
N ARG A 32 -12.82 4.99 14.00
CA ARG A 32 -12.54 3.79 13.20
C ARG A 32 -11.12 3.79 12.64
N MET A 33 -10.63 4.93 12.13
CA MET A 33 -9.24 5.05 11.69
C MET A 33 -8.27 4.68 12.83
N LYS A 34 -8.43 5.22 14.03
CA LYS A 34 -7.59 4.85 15.19
C LYS A 34 -7.68 3.36 15.53
N GLN A 35 -8.86 2.75 15.34
CA GLN A 35 -9.09 1.34 15.61
C GLN A 35 -8.57 0.42 14.48
N SER A 36 -8.43 0.92 13.26
CA SER A 36 -8.12 0.13 12.05
C SER A 36 -6.84 -0.71 12.16
N THR A 37 -5.77 -0.18 12.80
CA THR A 37 -4.52 -0.94 12.99
C THR A 37 -4.73 -2.18 13.87
N PHE A 38 -5.58 -2.07 14.89
CA PHE A 38 -5.93 -3.16 15.78
C PHE A 38 -6.80 -4.20 15.09
N GLU A 39 -7.83 -3.76 14.37
CA GLU A 39 -8.70 -4.66 13.59
C GLU A 39 -7.92 -5.41 12.52
N SER A 40 -7.00 -4.72 11.84
CA SER A 40 -6.11 -5.35 10.87
C SER A 40 -5.24 -6.43 11.50
N PHE A 41 -4.69 -6.20 12.70
CA PHE A 41 -3.88 -7.23 13.37
C PHE A 41 -4.74 -8.38 13.89
N GLU A 42 -5.95 -8.10 14.36
CA GLU A 42 -6.92 -9.12 14.75
C GLU A 42 -7.29 -10.03 13.57
N ARG A 43 -7.51 -9.49 12.37
CA ARG A 43 -7.76 -10.27 11.15
C ARG A 43 -6.58 -11.21 10.82
N ILE A 44 -5.34 -10.79 11.08
CA ILE A 44 -4.15 -11.65 10.93
C ILE A 44 -4.20 -12.83 11.91
N VAL A 45 -4.53 -12.56 13.17
CA VAL A 45 -4.64 -13.58 14.23
C VAL A 45 -5.76 -14.56 13.92
N ASP A 46 -6.91 -14.07 13.47
CA ASP A 46 -8.04 -14.89 13.06
C ASP A 46 -7.69 -15.78 11.87
N LYS A 47 -7.00 -15.23 10.87
CA LYS A 47 -6.50 -15.99 9.73
C LYS A 47 -5.51 -17.06 10.16
N ALA A 48 -4.60 -16.77 11.10
CA ALA A 48 -3.65 -17.73 11.65
C ALA A 48 -4.36 -18.94 12.28
N ILE A 49 -5.39 -18.67 13.08
CA ILE A 49 -6.20 -19.69 13.76
C ILE A 49 -7.00 -20.50 12.74
N GLN A 50 -7.68 -19.82 11.81
CA GLN A 50 -8.51 -20.44 10.77
C GLN A 50 -7.69 -21.39 9.90
N GLU A 51 -6.51 -20.95 9.45
CA GLU A 51 -5.60 -21.71 8.59
C GLU A 51 -4.78 -22.74 9.36
N ARG A 52 -4.88 -22.76 10.71
CA ARG A 52 -4.11 -23.63 11.61
C ARG A 52 -2.63 -23.60 11.29
N VAL A 53 -2.09 -22.39 11.20
CA VAL A 53 -0.68 -22.18 10.89
C VAL A 53 0.20 -22.79 11.99
N ASP A 54 1.38 -23.22 11.60
CA ASP A 54 2.40 -23.77 12.50
C ASP A 54 3.02 -22.69 13.39
N PHE A 55 3.17 -21.47 12.88
CA PHE A 55 3.66 -20.31 13.62
C PHE A 55 3.33 -18.99 12.91
N VAL A 56 3.59 -17.87 13.59
CA VAL A 56 3.51 -16.51 13.04
C VAL A 56 4.87 -15.82 13.16
N LEU A 57 5.30 -15.12 12.11
CA LEU A 57 6.50 -14.28 12.09
C LEU A 57 6.09 -12.80 12.07
N LEU A 58 6.58 -12.03 13.04
CA LEU A 58 6.43 -10.57 13.10
C LEU A 58 7.79 -9.91 12.90
N ALA A 59 8.05 -9.40 11.69
CA ALA A 59 9.37 -8.96 11.24
C ALA A 59 9.68 -7.48 11.58
N GLY A 60 9.40 -7.06 12.81
CA GLY A 60 9.71 -5.72 13.32
C GLY A 60 8.56 -4.71 13.26
N ASP A 61 8.76 -3.61 13.99
CA ASP A 61 7.87 -2.46 14.08
C ASP A 61 6.42 -2.82 14.46
N LEU A 62 6.27 -3.53 15.58
CA LEU A 62 4.95 -3.86 16.14
C LEU A 62 4.22 -2.60 16.63
N TYR A 63 4.99 -1.64 17.14
CA TYR A 63 4.51 -0.42 17.76
C TYR A 63 5.06 0.82 17.08
N ASP A 64 4.37 1.94 17.18
CA ASP A 64 4.90 3.23 16.77
C ASP A 64 5.80 3.84 17.86
N ALA A 65 6.95 4.38 17.45
CA ALA A 65 7.98 4.95 18.31
C ALA A 65 7.49 6.12 19.18
N GLU A 66 6.56 6.93 18.67
CA GLU A 66 6.13 8.14 19.38
C GLU A 66 5.23 7.82 20.57
N THR A 67 4.44 6.76 20.47
CA THR A 67 3.38 6.46 21.45
C THR A 67 3.64 5.19 22.25
N ARG A 68 4.17 4.12 21.62
CA ARG A 68 4.24 2.72 22.12
C ARG A 68 3.23 2.45 23.23
N SER A 69 1.95 2.70 22.93
CA SER A 69 0.96 2.92 23.97
C SER A 69 0.74 1.66 24.82
N LEU A 70 0.39 1.84 26.09
CA LEU A 70 0.03 0.72 26.96
C LEU A 70 -1.13 -0.09 26.37
N ARG A 71 -2.08 0.59 25.72
CA ARG A 71 -3.19 -0.03 24.99
C ARG A 71 -2.69 -0.97 23.91
N ALA A 72 -1.74 -0.52 23.09
CA ALA A 72 -1.16 -1.34 22.03
C ALA A 72 -0.46 -2.57 22.57
N GLN A 73 0.36 -2.39 23.60
CA GLN A 73 1.11 -3.50 24.19
C GLN A 73 0.20 -4.54 24.84
N VAL A 74 -0.84 -4.09 25.58
CA VAL A 74 -1.85 -4.99 26.17
C VAL A 74 -2.61 -5.72 25.07
N PHE A 75 -3.01 -5.02 24.00
CA PHE A 75 -3.72 -5.64 22.88
C PHE A 75 -2.89 -6.75 22.23
N VAL A 76 -1.61 -6.49 21.91
CA VAL A 76 -0.72 -7.51 21.33
C VAL A 76 -0.63 -8.71 22.26
N ARG A 77 -0.41 -8.51 23.57
CA ARG A 77 -0.37 -9.62 24.53
C ARG A 77 -1.65 -10.46 24.52
N GLU A 78 -2.83 -9.84 24.46
CA GLU A 78 -4.09 -10.59 24.39
C GLU A 78 -4.23 -11.35 23.05
N GLN A 79 -3.78 -10.79 21.94
CA GLN A 79 -3.70 -11.51 20.66
C GLN A 79 -2.72 -12.70 20.72
N MET A 80 -1.57 -12.55 21.39
CA MET A 80 -0.61 -13.64 21.60
C MET A 80 -1.22 -14.76 22.46
N LYS A 81 -2.00 -14.41 23.48
CA LYS A 81 -2.74 -15.38 24.30
C LYS A 81 -3.80 -16.13 23.50
N ARG A 82 -4.50 -15.46 22.57
CA ARG A 82 -5.42 -16.14 21.64
C ARG A 82 -4.68 -17.19 20.83
N LEU A 83 -3.55 -16.83 20.20
CA LEU A 83 -2.72 -17.79 19.45
C LEU A 83 -2.21 -18.94 20.35
N SER A 84 -1.87 -18.66 21.61
CA SER A 84 -1.45 -19.67 22.58
C SER A 84 -2.52 -20.72 22.84
N GLN A 85 -3.81 -20.37 22.85
CA GLN A 85 -4.91 -21.33 23.05
C GLN A 85 -4.98 -22.37 21.92
N TYR A 86 -4.44 -22.06 20.75
CA TYR A 86 -4.35 -22.94 19.60
C TYR A 86 -2.96 -23.55 19.40
N ASN A 87 -2.05 -23.37 20.36
CA ASN A 87 -0.65 -23.80 20.29
C ASN A 87 0.11 -23.25 19.08
N ILE A 88 -0.18 -22.00 18.71
CA ILE A 88 0.51 -21.30 17.61
C ILE A 88 1.62 -20.43 18.22
N PRO A 89 2.91 -20.80 18.09
CA PRO A 89 4.02 -19.97 18.51
C PRO A 89 4.19 -18.73 17.61
N VAL A 90 4.76 -17.69 18.19
CA VAL A 90 5.01 -16.41 17.51
C VAL A 90 6.46 -16.01 17.67
N PHE A 91 7.13 -15.69 16.57
CA PHE A 91 8.52 -15.25 16.54
C PHE A 91 8.57 -13.76 16.20
N ILE A 92 9.28 -12.97 17.02
CA ILE A 92 9.26 -11.51 16.95
C ILE A 92 10.68 -10.97 16.94
N ILE A 93 11.00 -10.17 15.91
CA ILE A 93 12.13 -9.23 15.96
C ILE A 93 11.58 -7.83 16.18
N HIS A 94 12.37 -6.93 16.77
CA HIS A 94 12.06 -5.51 16.91
C HIS A 94 12.85 -4.67 15.92
N GLY A 95 12.17 -3.68 15.34
CA GLY A 95 12.70 -2.77 14.33
C GLY A 95 13.11 -1.42 14.92
N ASN A 96 13.20 -0.40 14.06
CA ASN A 96 13.65 0.92 14.48
C ASN A 96 12.61 1.67 15.32
N HIS A 97 11.31 1.40 15.16
CA HIS A 97 10.28 2.10 15.95
C HIS A 97 10.10 1.50 17.35
N ASP A 98 10.33 0.21 17.53
CA ASP A 98 10.06 -0.50 18.78
C ASP A 98 11.29 -1.19 19.40
N HIS A 99 12.47 -0.67 19.07
CA HIS A 99 13.77 -1.12 19.57
C HIS A 99 13.82 -1.39 21.08
N LEU A 100 14.63 -2.36 21.48
CA LEU A 100 14.66 -2.92 22.84
C LEU A 100 15.28 -2.00 23.90
N GLY A 101 16.21 -1.13 23.51
CA GLY A 101 16.93 -0.24 24.45
C GLY A 101 16.17 1.02 24.88
N GLY A 102 14.90 1.17 24.52
CA GLY A 102 14.08 2.30 24.96
C GLY A 102 13.48 2.11 26.35
N SER A 103 12.93 3.19 26.92
CA SER A 103 12.35 3.20 28.28
C SER A 103 10.86 2.86 28.24
N TRP A 104 10.54 1.60 27.95
CA TRP A 104 9.17 1.15 27.71
C TRP A 104 8.57 0.42 28.92
N ALA A 105 7.24 0.42 29.02
CA ALA A 105 6.55 -0.40 30.02
C ALA A 105 6.84 -1.89 29.77
N ALA A 106 7.24 -2.62 30.82
CA ALA A 106 7.49 -4.05 30.70
C ALA A 106 6.14 -4.79 30.64
N ILE A 107 5.84 -5.41 29.50
CA ILE A 107 4.73 -6.35 29.35
C ILE A 107 5.30 -7.75 29.16
N GLU A 108 4.87 -8.67 30.01
CA GLU A 108 5.17 -10.09 29.85
C GLU A 108 4.30 -10.70 28.76
N PHE A 109 4.96 -11.37 27.82
CA PHE A 109 4.29 -12.19 26.81
C PHE A 109 4.02 -13.62 27.33
N PRO A 110 2.99 -14.31 26.81
CA PRO A 110 2.79 -15.73 27.07
C PRO A 110 3.93 -16.59 26.52
N GLU A 111 4.05 -17.82 27.02
CA GLU A 111 5.17 -18.74 26.71
C GLU A 111 5.32 -19.10 25.22
N ASN A 112 4.26 -18.98 24.42
CA ASN A 112 4.29 -19.21 22.98
C ASN A 112 4.99 -18.10 22.19
N VAL A 113 5.40 -17.01 22.84
CA VAL A 113 6.07 -15.88 22.18
C VAL A 113 7.57 -15.98 22.36
N HIS A 114 8.27 -15.88 21.24
CA HIS A 114 9.71 -16.06 21.13
C HIS A 114 10.33 -14.79 20.55
N VAL A 115 10.67 -13.85 21.45
CA VAL A 115 11.31 -12.58 21.08
C VAL A 115 12.81 -12.79 20.90
N PHE A 116 13.36 -12.33 19.78
CA PHE A 116 14.79 -12.19 19.58
C PHE A 116 15.26 -10.96 20.36
N THR A 117 16.15 -11.13 21.33
CA THR A 117 16.51 -10.09 22.29
C THR A 117 17.93 -9.56 22.11
N GLU A 118 18.74 -10.24 21.29
CA GLU A 118 20.14 -9.89 21.12
C GLU A 118 20.36 -8.95 19.92
N PRO A 119 21.42 -8.11 19.97
CA PRO A 119 21.84 -7.27 18.85
C PRO A 119 22.50 -8.04 17.71
N TYR A 120 22.76 -9.34 17.89
CA TYR A 120 23.33 -10.24 16.91
C TYR A 120 22.32 -11.31 16.52
N VAL A 121 22.55 -11.97 15.38
CA VAL A 121 21.63 -12.99 14.87
C VAL A 121 21.57 -14.19 15.82
N GLU A 122 20.39 -14.44 16.39
CA GLU A 122 20.09 -15.65 17.16
C GLU A 122 19.36 -16.68 16.29
N GLU A 123 19.27 -17.91 16.80
CA GLU A 123 18.38 -18.95 16.28
C GLU A 123 17.31 -19.26 17.32
N LYS A 124 16.06 -19.44 16.87
CA LYS A 124 15.01 -20.07 17.65
C LYS A 124 14.41 -21.23 16.87
N SER A 125 14.28 -22.37 17.54
CA SER A 125 13.90 -23.63 16.92
C SER A 125 12.39 -23.87 17.00
N PHE A 126 11.80 -24.41 15.94
CA PHE A 126 10.41 -24.84 15.89
C PHE A 126 10.31 -26.36 15.74
N TYR A 127 9.61 -26.99 16.69
CA TYR A 127 9.39 -28.42 16.73
C TYR A 127 7.94 -28.76 16.40
N LYS A 128 7.74 -29.78 15.56
CA LYS A 128 6.41 -30.33 15.24
C LYS A 128 6.45 -31.84 15.43
N ASN A 129 5.56 -32.37 16.27
CA ASN A 129 5.53 -33.79 16.64
C ASN A 129 6.88 -34.32 17.18
N GLY A 130 7.63 -33.48 17.91
CA GLY A 130 8.93 -33.83 18.50
C GLY A 130 10.12 -33.77 17.53
N GLU A 131 9.90 -33.39 16.27
CA GLU A 131 10.95 -33.24 15.26
C GLU A 131 11.31 -31.76 15.05
N LEU A 132 12.61 -31.45 14.98
CA LEU A 132 13.10 -30.11 14.61
C LEU A 132 12.79 -29.84 13.14
N LEU A 133 11.73 -29.06 12.89
CA LEU A 133 11.22 -28.88 11.55
C LEU A 133 11.73 -27.59 10.92
N ALA A 134 11.81 -26.50 11.68
CA ALA A 134 12.35 -25.23 11.21
C ALA A 134 13.27 -24.57 12.25
N SER A 135 14.26 -23.84 11.77
CA SER A 135 15.05 -22.89 12.56
C SER A 135 14.82 -21.49 12.01
N ILE A 136 14.40 -20.58 12.89
CA ILE A 136 14.10 -19.19 12.60
C ILE A 136 15.27 -18.35 13.10
N TYR A 137 15.79 -17.47 12.26
CA TYR A 137 16.95 -16.63 12.54
C TYR A 137 16.56 -15.16 12.51
N GLY A 138 17.07 -14.37 13.44
CA GLY A 138 16.79 -12.94 13.48
C GLY A 138 17.59 -12.24 14.55
N PHE A 139 17.54 -10.92 14.53
CA PHE A 139 18.09 -10.06 15.58
C PHE A 139 17.14 -8.89 15.79
N SER A 140 17.21 -8.27 16.95
CA SER A 140 16.40 -7.09 17.26
C SER A 140 17.27 -5.85 17.39
N TYR A 141 16.70 -4.72 17.05
CA TYR A 141 17.34 -3.43 17.21
C TYR A 141 17.42 -3.11 18.70
N LEU A 142 18.64 -2.91 19.23
CA LEU A 142 18.81 -2.38 20.59
C LEU A 142 18.64 -0.86 20.61
N GLN A 143 19.06 -0.19 19.54
CA GLN A 143 18.93 1.25 19.35
C GLN A 143 18.04 1.51 18.15
N GLN A 144 17.51 2.73 18.06
CA GLN A 144 16.68 3.15 16.93
C GLN A 144 17.37 2.92 15.57
N ALA A 145 18.70 3.03 15.50
CA ALA A 145 19.45 2.80 14.28
C ALA A 145 20.44 1.65 14.40
N VAL A 146 20.34 0.70 13.45
CA VAL A 146 21.39 -0.25 13.11
C VAL A 146 21.83 0.11 11.70
N THR A 147 23.10 0.48 11.51
CA THR A 147 23.63 0.87 10.19
C THR A 147 24.54 -0.18 9.59
N ASP A 148 24.88 -1.21 10.36
CA ASP A 148 25.75 -2.29 9.94
C ASP A 148 25.00 -3.29 9.07
N ASN A 149 25.68 -3.85 8.08
CA ASN A 149 25.18 -4.99 7.32
C ASN A 149 25.30 -6.27 8.18
N MET A 150 24.16 -6.84 8.55
CA MET A 150 24.08 -8.00 9.44
C MET A 150 24.07 -9.34 8.70
N THR A 151 24.00 -9.35 7.36
CA THR A 151 23.81 -10.58 6.58
C THR A 151 24.90 -11.60 6.86
N ALA A 152 26.15 -11.16 7.08
CA ALA A 152 27.27 -12.03 7.41
C ALA A 152 26.99 -12.97 8.60
N GLN A 153 26.21 -12.52 9.59
CA GLN A 153 25.91 -13.28 10.81
C GLN A 153 24.88 -14.40 10.60
N TYR A 154 24.03 -14.31 9.58
CA TYR A 154 23.08 -15.36 9.26
C TYR A 154 23.82 -16.61 8.75
N THR A 155 23.89 -17.62 9.61
CA THR A 155 24.53 -18.91 9.37
C THR A 155 23.60 -20.00 9.87
N LYS A 156 23.50 -21.12 9.16
CA LYS A 156 22.71 -22.27 9.61
C LYS A 156 23.37 -22.91 10.84
N MET A 157 22.71 -22.82 11.98
CA MET A 157 23.23 -23.30 13.28
C MET A 157 22.75 -24.71 13.65
N SER A 158 21.84 -25.29 12.87
CA SER A 158 21.17 -26.56 13.15
C SER A 158 21.01 -27.43 11.89
N ASP A 159 20.53 -28.65 12.08
CA ASP A 159 20.14 -29.61 11.03
C ASP A 159 18.63 -29.57 10.73
N ALA A 160 17.96 -28.46 11.04
CA ALA A 160 16.54 -28.28 10.78
C ALA A 160 16.18 -28.51 9.31
N THR A 161 14.94 -28.91 9.07
CA THR A 161 14.49 -29.17 7.71
C THR A 161 14.37 -27.87 6.90
N PHE A 162 13.91 -26.78 7.52
CA PHE A 162 13.77 -25.46 6.92
C PHE A 162 14.53 -24.40 7.72
N HIS A 163 15.18 -23.47 7.03
CA HIS A 163 15.86 -22.32 7.62
C HIS A 163 15.21 -21.04 7.14
N ILE A 164 14.72 -20.21 8.06
CA ILE A 164 13.94 -19.00 7.77
C ILE A 164 14.63 -17.80 8.40
N GLY A 165 14.96 -16.80 7.60
CA GLY A 165 15.58 -15.56 8.08
C GLY A 165 14.53 -14.47 8.27
N MET A 166 14.54 -13.80 9.42
CA MET A 166 13.79 -12.57 9.68
C MET A 166 14.76 -11.40 9.71
N LEU A 167 14.47 -10.33 8.97
CA LEU A 167 15.35 -9.16 8.86
C LEU A 167 14.52 -7.87 8.71
N HIS A 168 14.65 -6.97 9.68
CA HIS A 168 14.08 -5.63 9.60
C HIS A 168 15.15 -4.68 9.06
N GLY A 169 15.04 -4.24 7.81
CA GLY A 169 16.09 -3.47 7.15
C GLY A 169 15.76 -3.10 5.71
N SER A 170 16.72 -2.49 5.02
CA SER A 170 16.55 -1.93 3.67
C SER A 170 17.57 -2.48 2.68
N VAL A 171 17.19 -2.55 1.40
CA VAL A 171 18.12 -2.92 0.33
C VAL A 171 19.17 -1.82 0.15
N GLU A 172 20.44 -2.20 0.09
CA GLU A 172 21.54 -1.25 -0.09
C GLU A 172 21.43 -0.53 -1.45
N GLY A 173 21.57 0.80 -1.42
CA GLY A 173 21.50 1.65 -2.60
C GLY A 173 20.10 2.18 -2.92
N ASP A 174 19.08 1.77 -2.16
CA ASP A 174 17.77 2.43 -2.21
C ASP A 174 17.86 3.82 -1.57
N ALA A 175 17.65 4.86 -2.39
CA ALA A 175 17.77 6.25 -1.97
C ALA A 175 16.48 6.78 -1.31
N GLU A 176 15.36 6.06 -1.42
CA GLU A 176 14.07 6.49 -0.87
C GLU A 176 13.94 6.22 0.63
N HIS A 177 14.78 5.35 1.19
CA HIS A 177 14.67 4.88 2.56
C HIS A 177 15.91 5.17 3.42
N ASN A 178 15.69 5.32 4.73
CA ASN A 178 16.77 5.47 5.69
C ASN A 178 17.59 4.17 5.76
N ARG A 179 18.92 4.26 5.82
CA ARG A 179 19.81 3.09 5.83
C ARG A 179 19.79 2.38 7.18
N TYR A 180 18.79 1.52 7.36
CA TYR A 180 18.66 0.62 8.50
C TYR A 180 18.96 -0.82 8.08
N ALA A 181 19.86 -1.47 8.83
CA ALA A 181 20.44 -2.79 8.61
C ALA A 181 20.57 -3.12 7.10
N PRO A 182 21.37 -2.34 6.35
CA PRO A 182 21.41 -2.44 4.90
C PRO A 182 21.88 -3.84 4.47
N PHE A 183 21.28 -4.38 3.41
CA PHE A 183 21.66 -5.69 2.85
C PHE A 183 21.59 -5.70 1.32
N GLN A 184 22.29 -6.65 0.69
CA GLN A 184 22.12 -6.93 -0.72
C GLN A 184 21.33 -8.22 -0.93
N ILE A 185 20.41 -8.24 -1.90
CA ILE A 185 19.60 -9.43 -2.25
C ILE A 185 20.51 -10.64 -2.53
N ARG A 186 21.65 -10.42 -3.19
CA ARG A 186 22.64 -11.46 -3.49
C ARG A 186 23.17 -12.13 -2.21
N GLU A 187 23.47 -11.36 -1.17
CA GLU A 187 24.00 -11.89 0.10
C GLU A 187 22.98 -12.81 0.78
N LEU A 188 21.69 -12.42 0.77
CA LEU A 188 20.61 -13.24 1.32
C LEU A 188 20.47 -14.57 0.55
N LYS A 189 20.60 -14.54 -0.77
CA LYS A 189 20.59 -15.75 -1.62
C LYS A 189 21.76 -16.68 -1.31
N GLU A 190 22.96 -16.12 -1.13
CA GLU A 190 24.17 -16.89 -0.84
C GLU A 190 24.09 -17.64 0.51
N LYS A 191 23.20 -17.23 1.43
CA LYS A 191 22.96 -17.97 2.69
C LYS A 191 22.21 -19.28 2.50
N GLN A 192 21.54 -19.48 1.37
CA GLN A 192 20.77 -20.69 1.07
C GLN A 192 19.67 -20.99 2.10
N PHE A 193 19.05 -19.95 2.67
CA PHE A 193 17.87 -20.09 3.51
C PHE A 193 16.65 -20.34 2.63
N ASP A 194 15.64 -21.02 3.16
CA ASP A 194 14.45 -21.41 2.40
C ASP A 194 13.46 -20.25 2.22
N TYR A 195 13.49 -19.25 3.12
CA TYR A 195 12.64 -18.06 3.08
C TYR A 195 13.26 -16.89 3.85
N TRP A 196 13.03 -15.67 3.37
CA TRP A 196 13.37 -14.41 4.05
C TRP A 196 12.12 -13.56 4.31
N ALA A 197 11.81 -13.41 5.59
CA ALA A 197 10.77 -12.56 6.14
C ALA A 197 11.34 -11.15 6.42
N LEU A 198 11.12 -10.20 5.51
CA LEU A 198 11.60 -8.83 5.70
C LEU A 198 10.54 -7.93 6.36
N GLY A 199 10.98 -6.90 7.06
CA GLY A 199 10.15 -5.75 7.48
C GLY A 199 10.95 -4.45 7.32
N HIS A 200 10.31 -3.31 7.60
CA HIS A 200 10.79 -1.92 7.47
C HIS A 200 10.15 -1.15 6.29
N ILE A 201 9.93 -1.83 5.17
CA ILE A 201 9.38 -1.21 3.96
C ILE A 201 7.87 -1.45 3.90
N HIS A 202 7.10 -0.37 3.93
CA HIS A 202 5.64 -0.41 4.01
C HIS A 202 4.96 -0.76 2.69
N LYS A 203 5.70 -0.68 1.59
CA LYS A 203 5.26 -1.15 0.28
C LYS A 203 5.48 -2.65 0.20
N ARG A 204 4.41 -3.38 -0.10
CA ARG A 204 4.47 -4.82 -0.38
C ARG A 204 5.34 -5.07 -1.59
N GLU A 205 6.32 -5.96 -1.46
CA GLU A 205 7.25 -6.28 -2.54
C GLU A 205 7.86 -7.68 -2.39
N ILE A 206 7.98 -8.40 -3.51
CA ILE A 206 8.70 -9.68 -3.60
C ILE A 206 10.02 -9.38 -4.33
N LEU A 207 11.13 -9.34 -3.59
CA LEU A 207 12.47 -9.05 -4.13
C LEU A 207 13.08 -10.26 -4.85
N SER A 208 12.60 -11.45 -4.55
CA SER A 208 13.04 -12.71 -5.13
C SER A 208 11.99 -13.79 -4.87
N GLU A 209 11.86 -14.76 -5.78
CA GLU A 209 11.05 -15.98 -5.61
C GLU A 209 11.91 -17.21 -5.29
N GLU A 210 13.22 -17.17 -5.57
CA GLU A 210 14.17 -18.26 -5.33
C GLU A 210 15.42 -17.80 -4.55
N PRO A 211 15.45 -18.00 -3.21
CA PRO A 211 14.27 -18.24 -2.36
C PRO A 211 13.37 -16.99 -2.33
N TYR A 212 12.19 -17.14 -1.74
CA TYR A 212 11.33 -15.99 -1.49
C TYR A 212 11.98 -15.02 -0.52
N ILE A 213 12.06 -13.75 -0.92
CA ILE A 213 12.52 -12.62 -0.11
C ILE A 213 11.45 -11.55 -0.21
N ILE A 214 10.69 -11.34 0.87
CA ILE A 214 9.43 -10.59 0.81
C ILE A 214 9.41 -9.49 1.86
N TYR A 215 9.06 -8.27 1.43
CA TYR A 215 8.47 -7.26 2.29
C TYR A 215 6.94 -7.43 2.25
N PRO A 216 6.28 -7.77 3.37
CA PRO A 216 4.83 -7.90 3.39
C PRO A 216 4.14 -6.54 3.26
N GLY A 217 4.88 -5.46 3.54
CA GLY A 217 4.34 -4.12 3.73
C GLY A 217 3.71 -3.97 5.11
N ASN A 218 3.14 -2.79 5.37
CA ASN A 218 2.35 -2.57 6.55
C ASN A 218 0.95 -3.20 6.42
N ILE A 219 0.37 -3.57 7.55
CA ILE A 219 -0.92 -4.28 7.60
C ILE A 219 -2.13 -3.36 7.38
N GLN A 220 -1.95 -2.07 7.70
CA GLN A 220 -2.97 -1.03 7.66
C GLN A 220 -2.32 0.30 7.26
N GLY A 221 -2.83 0.93 6.20
CA GLY A 221 -2.34 2.22 5.72
C GLY A 221 -2.57 3.32 6.75
N ARG A 222 -1.53 4.06 7.08
CA ARG A 222 -1.48 5.11 8.11
C ARG A 222 -1.50 6.53 7.53
N HIS A 223 -1.19 6.67 6.25
CA HIS A 223 -1.29 7.96 5.56
C HIS A 223 -1.54 7.80 4.06
N ARG A 224 -2.01 8.88 3.42
CA ARG A 224 -2.42 8.96 2.01
C ARG A 224 -1.44 8.49 0.93
N LYS A 225 -0.17 8.22 1.26
CA LYS A 225 0.80 7.68 0.28
C LYS A 225 0.94 6.16 0.39
N GLU A 226 0.37 5.57 1.43
CA GLU A 226 0.33 4.12 1.64
C GLU A 226 -0.96 3.56 1.02
N THR A 227 -1.15 3.81 -0.27
CA THR A 227 -2.26 3.28 -1.05
C THR A 227 -2.04 1.80 -1.38
N GLY A 228 -3.05 1.19 -1.99
CA GLY A 228 -3.03 -0.21 -2.40
C GLY A 228 -3.35 -1.19 -1.27
N GLU A 229 -3.27 -2.48 -1.58
CA GLU A 229 -3.62 -3.52 -0.63
C GLU A 229 -2.62 -3.60 0.54
N LYS A 230 -3.16 -3.78 1.74
CA LYS A 230 -2.41 -3.90 3.00
C LYS A 230 -2.84 -5.17 3.72
N GLY A 231 -1.88 -5.87 4.32
CA GLY A 231 -2.10 -7.26 4.66
C GLY A 231 -0.87 -8.00 5.16
N ALA A 232 -0.96 -9.33 5.06
CA ALA A 232 0.11 -10.24 5.41
C ALA A 232 0.17 -11.41 4.41
N TYR A 233 1.23 -12.21 4.50
CA TYR A 233 1.39 -13.39 3.67
C TYR A 233 1.14 -14.67 4.47
N LEU A 234 0.35 -15.58 3.89
CA LEU A 234 0.31 -16.99 4.26
C LEU A 234 1.32 -17.75 3.39
N ILE A 235 2.26 -18.43 4.04
CA ILE A 235 3.34 -19.15 3.39
C ILE A 235 3.20 -20.64 3.68
N GLU A 236 3.31 -21.46 2.65
CA GLU A 236 3.49 -22.90 2.77
C GLU A 236 4.85 -23.30 2.17
N LEU A 237 5.79 -23.69 3.03
CA LEU A 237 7.10 -24.20 2.62
C LEU A 237 7.08 -25.72 2.59
N THR A 238 7.52 -26.27 1.47
CA THR A 238 7.77 -27.71 1.29
C THR A 238 9.16 -27.91 0.70
N LYS A 239 9.64 -29.15 0.65
CA LYS A 239 10.90 -29.47 -0.06
C LYS A 239 10.81 -29.32 -1.59
N GLN A 240 9.62 -29.16 -2.14
CA GLN A 240 9.37 -29.07 -3.58
C GLN A 240 9.20 -27.64 -4.05
N GLY A 241 8.96 -26.71 -3.13
CA GLY A 241 8.71 -25.31 -3.44
C GLY A 241 7.94 -24.61 -2.34
N THR A 242 7.72 -23.33 -2.60
CA THR A 242 7.09 -22.38 -1.68
C THR A 242 5.83 -21.83 -2.32
N GLN A 243 4.71 -21.90 -1.62
CA GLN A 243 3.49 -21.20 -1.99
C GLN A 243 3.34 -19.96 -1.12
N CYS A 244 3.21 -18.80 -1.76
CA CYS A 244 3.00 -17.51 -1.11
C CYS A 244 1.61 -16.99 -1.48
N SER A 245 0.77 -16.70 -0.49
CA SER A 245 -0.57 -16.14 -0.71
C SER A 245 -0.77 -14.92 0.17
N PHE A 246 -0.84 -13.76 -0.45
CA PHE A 246 -1.17 -12.52 0.24
C PHE A 246 -2.65 -12.48 0.60
N PHE A 247 -3.00 -11.95 1.76
CA PHE A 247 -4.38 -11.71 2.16
C PHE A 247 -4.54 -10.32 2.75
N HIS A 248 -5.62 -9.66 2.33
CA HIS A 248 -5.97 -8.30 2.75
C HIS A 248 -6.41 -8.26 4.21
N THR A 249 -6.01 -7.22 4.93
CA THR A 249 -6.41 -7.03 6.34
C THR A 249 -6.79 -5.60 6.70
N ALA A 250 -6.53 -4.60 5.85
CA ALA A 250 -6.85 -3.21 6.19
C ALA A 250 -8.35 -3.01 6.39
N ASP A 251 -8.69 -2.24 7.42
CA ASP A 251 -10.07 -1.85 7.70
C ASP A 251 -10.43 -0.53 7.01
N VAL A 252 -9.44 0.35 6.85
CA VAL A 252 -9.56 1.62 6.13
C VAL A 252 -8.48 1.72 5.07
N VAL A 253 -8.84 1.91 3.81
CA VAL A 253 -7.88 2.00 2.70
C VAL A 253 -7.70 3.44 2.23
N TRP A 254 -6.49 3.73 1.76
CA TRP A 254 -6.18 4.98 1.06
C TRP A 254 -6.25 4.73 -0.44
N ASP A 255 -7.01 5.54 -1.14
CA ASP A 255 -7.12 5.42 -2.60
C ASP A 255 -7.09 6.79 -3.28
N GLU A 256 -6.87 6.77 -4.59
CA GLU A 256 -6.91 7.96 -5.44
C GLU A 256 -7.86 7.69 -6.61
N ILE A 257 -8.83 8.58 -6.81
CA ILE A 257 -9.77 8.51 -7.93
C ILE A 257 -9.61 9.73 -8.82
N GLU A 258 -9.90 9.55 -10.10
CA GLU A 258 -9.91 10.61 -11.08
C GLU A 258 -11.35 11.03 -11.39
N VAL A 259 -11.59 12.34 -11.47
CA VAL A 259 -12.88 12.92 -11.86
C VAL A 259 -12.65 13.90 -13.00
N CYS A 260 -12.99 13.47 -14.21
CA CYS A 260 -12.89 14.30 -15.41
C CYS A 260 -14.02 15.32 -15.47
N ILE A 261 -13.68 16.60 -15.73
CA ILE A 261 -14.66 17.69 -15.82
C ILE A 261 -15.17 17.96 -17.24
N ASP A 262 -14.76 17.15 -18.23
CA ASP A 262 -15.12 17.37 -19.62
C ASP A 262 -16.62 17.30 -19.85
N GLY A 263 -17.17 18.34 -20.46
CA GLY A 263 -18.60 18.42 -20.74
C GLY A 263 -19.46 18.71 -19.51
N LEU A 264 -18.88 18.91 -18.32
CA LEU A 264 -19.61 19.37 -17.15
C LEU A 264 -19.74 20.89 -17.20
N GLU A 265 -20.97 21.39 -17.19
CA GLU A 265 -21.29 22.81 -17.25
C GLU A 265 -21.70 23.37 -15.88
N THR A 266 -22.23 22.53 -14.99
CA THR A 266 -22.80 22.94 -13.72
C THR A 266 -22.15 22.27 -12.50
N VAL A 267 -22.22 22.92 -11.34
CA VAL A 267 -21.74 22.34 -10.08
C VAL A 267 -22.54 21.08 -9.70
N ASP A 268 -23.82 21.00 -10.06
CA ASP A 268 -24.66 19.81 -9.81
C ASP A 268 -24.17 18.59 -10.60
N GLU A 269 -23.76 18.77 -11.86
CA GLU A 269 -23.14 17.73 -12.67
C GLU A 269 -21.80 17.28 -12.09
N LEU A 270 -20.98 18.23 -11.62
CA LEU A 270 -19.74 17.92 -10.92
C LEU A 270 -19.97 17.12 -9.62
N MET A 271 -20.91 17.54 -8.77
CA MET A 271 -21.24 16.81 -7.55
C MET A 271 -21.76 15.39 -7.87
N THR A 272 -22.56 15.24 -8.92
CA THR A 272 -23.04 13.95 -9.39
C THR A 272 -21.87 13.08 -9.86
N SER A 273 -20.95 13.64 -10.65
CA SER A 273 -19.76 12.92 -11.14
C SER A 273 -18.87 12.44 -9.99
N ILE A 274 -18.57 13.31 -9.02
CA ILE A 274 -17.80 12.95 -7.81
C ILE A 274 -18.51 11.85 -7.02
N SER A 275 -19.82 12.00 -6.78
CA SER A 275 -20.61 11.03 -6.02
C SER A 275 -20.65 9.66 -6.70
N THR A 276 -20.79 9.62 -8.03
CA THR A 276 -20.71 8.38 -8.81
C THR A 276 -19.34 7.73 -8.64
N ALA A 277 -18.25 8.47 -8.86
CA ALA A 277 -16.89 7.93 -8.74
C ALA A 277 -16.59 7.43 -7.31
N MET A 278 -17.04 8.14 -6.28
CA MET A 278 -16.94 7.72 -4.88
C MET A 278 -17.73 6.42 -4.60
N ASN A 279 -18.89 6.23 -5.23
CA ASN A 279 -19.67 5.02 -5.06
C ASN A 279 -19.09 3.82 -5.83
N GLU A 280 -18.47 4.06 -6.98
CA GLU A 280 -17.82 3.02 -7.80
C GLU A 280 -16.56 2.46 -7.13
N CYS A 281 -15.80 3.28 -6.40
CA CYS A 281 -14.60 2.82 -5.69
C CYS A 281 -14.90 2.20 -4.31
N ARG A 282 -16.18 2.12 -3.92
CA ARG A 282 -16.58 1.64 -2.60
C ARG A 282 -16.27 0.16 -2.43
N ARG A 283 -15.77 -0.21 -1.25
CA ARG A 283 -15.35 -1.57 -0.92
C ARG A 283 -16.22 -2.12 0.21
N GLU A 284 -16.80 -3.30 0.01
CA GLU A 284 -17.71 -3.90 0.98
C GLU A 284 -17.01 -4.08 2.34
N GLU A 285 -17.68 -3.66 3.42
CA GLU A 285 -17.19 -3.67 4.81
C GLU A 285 -15.94 -2.82 5.12
N GLU A 286 -15.30 -2.17 4.13
CA GLU A 286 -14.07 -1.38 4.29
C GLU A 286 -14.33 0.13 4.19
N GLY A 287 -13.70 0.92 5.06
CA GLY A 287 -13.66 2.37 4.91
C GLY A 287 -12.68 2.79 3.83
N THR A 288 -13.00 3.85 3.07
CA THR A 288 -12.10 4.38 2.03
C THR A 288 -11.87 5.87 2.23
N LEU A 289 -10.59 6.27 2.26
CA LEU A 289 -10.15 7.65 2.32
C LEU A 289 -9.53 8.04 0.97
N LEU A 290 -10.16 8.97 0.29
CA LEU A 290 -9.85 9.30 -1.09
C LEU A 290 -9.03 10.59 -1.24
N THR A 291 -8.09 10.54 -2.18
CA THR A 291 -7.65 11.73 -2.91
C THR A 291 -8.43 11.82 -4.23
N VAL A 292 -9.09 12.94 -4.49
CA VAL A 292 -9.80 13.19 -5.75
C VAL A 292 -8.92 14.02 -6.68
N VAL A 293 -8.57 13.49 -7.84
CA VAL A 293 -7.81 14.21 -8.87
C VAL A 293 -8.78 14.72 -9.91
N PHE A 294 -8.98 16.02 -9.98
CA PHE A 294 -9.81 16.63 -11.01
C PHE A 294 -8.99 16.82 -12.29
N THR A 295 -9.42 16.21 -13.38
CA THR A 295 -8.76 16.24 -14.69
C THR A 295 -9.68 16.82 -15.76
N GLY A 296 -9.17 16.99 -16.98
CA GLY A 296 -9.94 17.51 -18.10
C GLY A 296 -10.07 19.03 -18.15
N GLN A 297 -10.94 19.50 -19.03
CA GLN A 297 -11.11 20.90 -19.41
C GLN A 297 -12.57 21.32 -19.36
N GLY A 298 -12.81 22.55 -18.89
CA GLY A 298 -14.18 23.02 -18.79
C GLY A 298 -14.37 24.36 -18.10
N PRO A 299 -15.63 24.85 -18.08
CA PRO A 299 -16.00 26.09 -17.42
C PRO A 299 -15.89 25.99 -15.89
N LEU A 300 -15.83 24.77 -15.33
CA LEU A 300 -15.69 24.50 -13.90
C LEU A 300 -14.23 24.52 -13.41
N SER A 301 -13.23 24.54 -14.29
CA SER A 301 -11.82 24.60 -13.88
C SER A 301 -11.50 25.79 -12.94
N PRO A 302 -11.97 27.03 -13.21
CA PRO A 302 -11.79 28.15 -12.27
C PRO A 302 -12.50 27.94 -10.93
N TYR A 303 -13.63 27.23 -10.90
CA TYR A 303 -14.35 26.91 -9.68
C TYR A 303 -13.52 26.01 -8.76
N LEU A 304 -12.84 25.01 -9.34
CA LEU A 304 -11.96 24.07 -8.64
C LEU A 304 -10.64 24.68 -8.14
N ARG A 305 -10.34 25.94 -8.45
CA ARG A 305 -9.17 26.65 -7.93
C ARG A 305 -9.41 27.26 -6.54
N ASP A 306 -10.66 27.41 -6.14
CA ASP A 306 -11.04 27.92 -4.82
C ASP A 306 -11.18 26.75 -3.85
N GLU A 307 -10.20 26.59 -2.96
CA GLU A 307 -10.15 25.47 -2.01
C GLU A 307 -11.42 25.36 -1.16
N LYS A 308 -11.99 26.49 -0.73
CA LYS A 308 -13.18 26.50 0.14
C LYS A 308 -14.41 25.92 -0.55
N ARG A 309 -14.53 26.12 -1.87
CA ARG A 309 -15.67 25.59 -2.65
C ARG A 309 -15.59 24.09 -2.81
N VAL A 310 -14.38 23.56 -2.99
CA VAL A 310 -14.15 22.12 -3.10
C VAL A 310 -14.37 21.45 -1.74
N GLU A 311 -13.87 22.06 -0.66
CA GLU A 311 -14.15 21.61 0.71
C GLU A 311 -15.64 21.58 1.03
N GLU A 312 -16.41 22.59 0.60
CA GLU A 312 -17.86 22.63 0.78
C GLU A 312 -18.56 21.50 0.03
N ILE A 313 -18.16 21.19 -1.20
CA ILE A 313 -18.67 20.02 -1.94
C ILE A 313 -18.41 18.73 -1.16
N PHE A 314 -17.18 18.51 -0.69
CA PHE A 314 -16.86 17.29 0.07
C PHE A 314 -17.60 17.23 1.40
N HIS A 315 -17.83 18.35 2.07
CA HIS A 315 -18.65 18.40 3.27
C HIS A 315 -20.11 18.03 3.00
N ILE A 316 -20.68 18.52 1.90
CA ILE A 316 -22.04 18.17 1.46
C ILE A 316 -22.12 16.67 1.14
N LEU A 317 -21.16 16.13 0.40
CA LEU A 317 -21.14 14.71 0.03
C LEU A 317 -20.89 13.78 1.24
N ALA A 318 -20.13 14.24 2.22
CA ALA A 318 -19.90 13.53 3.47
C ALA A 318 -21.10 13.59 4.43
N SER A 319 -21.99 14.59 4.27
CA SER A 319 -23.13 14.79 5.16
C SER A 319 -24.14 13.65 4.99
N GLY A 320 -24.20 12.77 5.99
CA GLY A 320 -25.09 11.59 5.99
C GLY A 320 -24.40 10.27 5.62
N GLU A 321 -23.08 10.27 5.43
CA GLU A 321 -22.31 9.03 5.27
C GLU A 321 -22.11 8.35 6.64
N GLU A 322 -23.02 7.43 6.98
CA GLU A 322 -22.99 6.61 8.20
C GLU A 322 -22.68 5.14 7.92
N ARG A 323 -22.40 4.79 6.65
CA ARG A 323 -22.20 3.38 6.27
C ARG A 323 -20.91 2.83 6.86
N LYS A 324 -20.89 1.51 7.05
CA LYS A 324 -19.64 0.83 7.39
C LYS A 324 -18.65 0.92 6.22
N ASP A 325 -19.08 0.72 5.00
CA ASP A 325 -18.23 0.87 3.82
C ASP A 325 -18.09 2.33 3.38
N PHE A 326 -17.85 3.27 4.32
CA PHE A 326 -17.84 4.70 4.03
C PHE A 326 -16.78 5.07 2.99
N VAL A 327 -17.05 6.13 2.22
CA VAL A 327 -16.08 6.71 1.30
C VAL A 327 -15.97 8.20 1.59
N TYR A 328 -14.76 8.65 1.96
CA TYR A 328 -14.53 10.02 2.41
C TYR A 328 -13.45 10.69 1.57
N ALA A 329 -13.79 11.77 0.87
CA ALA A 329 -12.81 12.59 0.16
C ALA A 329 -12.01 13.44 1.16
N MET A 330 -10.73 13.10 1.33
CA MET A 330 -9.83 13.73 2.30
C MET A 330 -8.99 14.84 1.68
N LYS A 331 -8.69 14.70 0.40
CA LYS A 331 -7.80 15.59 -0.32
C LYS A 331 -8.22 15.66 -1.78
N TRP A 332 -7.82 16.73 -2.46
CA TRP A 332 -7.92 16.81 -3.90
C TRP A 332 -6.65 17.35 -4.53
N LYS A 333 -6.52 17.09 -5.83
CA LYS A 333 -5.58 17.76 -6.74
C LYS A 333 -6.40 18.39 -7.85
N ASN A 334 -6.08 19.62 -8.21
CA ASN A 334 -6.70 20.26 -9.38
C ASN A 334 -5.71 20.21 -10.53
N GLU A 335 -5.96 19.29 -11.45
CA GLU A 335 -5.19 19.09 -12.66
C GLU A 335 -5.97 19.55 -13.91
N THR A 336 -7.07 20.27 -13.72
CA THR A 336 -7.92 20.77 -14.80
C THR A 336 -7.35 21.99 -15.51
N VAL A 337 -7.89 22.26 -16.69
CA VAL A 337 -7.56 23.43 -17.50
C VAL A 337 -8.81 24.22 -17.88
N SER A 338 -8.75 25.55 -17.78
CA SER A 338 -9.87 26.41 -18.15
C SER A 338 -9.85 26.77 -19.64
N PHE A 339 -11.02 26.95 -20.26
CA PHE A 339 -11.10 27.40 -21.66
C PHE A 339 -10.34 28.71 -21.93
N ALA A 340 -10.36 29.66 -20.98
CA ALA A 340 -9.61 30.90 -21.10
C ALA A 340 -8.08 30.67 -21.13
N GLU A 341 -7.60 29.66 -20.41
CA GLU A 341 -6.19 29.29 -20.38
C GLU A 341 -5.75 28.58 -21.67
N ILE A 342 -6.62 27.75 -22.24
CA ILE A 342 -6.43 27.16 -23.56
C ILE A 342 -6.34 28.26 -24.63
N GLU A 343 -7.26 29.21 -24.63
CA GLU A 343 -7.24 30.34 -25.56
C GLU A 343 -5.98 31.22 -25.39
N ARG A 344 -5.54 31.44 -24.15
CA ARG A 344 -4.27 32.15 -23.87
C ARG A 344 -3.08 31.41 -24.50
N LEU A 345 -2.98 30.10 -24.25
CA LEU A 345 -1.87 29.28 -24.76
C LEU A 345 -1.88 29.16 -26.28
N LYS A 346 -3.05 29.16 -26.93
CA LYS A 346 -3.16 29.26 -28.39
C LYS A 346 -2.63 30.60 -28.91
N ALA A 347 -2.90 31.70 -28.21
CA ALA A 347 -2.42 33.02 -28.60
C ALA A 347 -0.90 33.15 -28.44
N GLU A 348 -0.29 32.42 -27.51
CA GLU A 348 1.14 32.33 -27.34
C GLU A 348 1.77 31.48 -28.47
N ASN A 349 2.63 32.08 -29.31
CA ASN A 349 3.30 31.39 -30.44
C ASN A 349 4.47 30.47 -29.98
N HIS A 350 4.24 29.67 -28.94
CA HIS A 350 5.15 28.64 -28.46
C HIS A 350 4.67 27.25 -28.90
N PHE A 351 5.50 26.21 -28.66
CA PHE A 351 5.23 24.82 -29.04
C PHE A 351 3.82 24.36 -28.65
N VAL A 352 3.38 24.64 -27.42
CA VAL A 352 2.05 24.26 -26.91
C VAL A 352 0.93 24.91 -27.76
N GLY A 353 1.03 26.21 -28.03
CA GLY A 353 0.05 26.92 -28.87
C GLY A 353 0.01 26.42 -30.31
N SER A 354 1.14 25.99 -30.88
CA SER A 354 1.17 25.36 -32.21
C SER A 354 0.49 23.99 -32.23
N VAL A 355 0.69 23.16 -31.20
CA VAL A 355 0.03 21.85 -31.10
C VAL A 355 -1.49 22.03 -30.94
N LEU A 356 -1.94 22.96 -30.10
CA LEU A 356 -3.36 23.27 -29.92
C LEU A 356 -4.06 23.67 -31.22
N LYS A 357 -3.41 24.49 -32.06
CA LYS A 357 -3.94 24.90 -33.37
C LYS A 357 -4.00 23.74 -34.36
N GLU A 358 -3.02 22.84 -34.32
CA GLU A 358 -3.00 21.65 -35.18
C GLU A 358 -4.11 20.68 -34.80
N LEU A 359 -4.38 20.50 -33.50
CA LEU A 359 -5.49 19.67 -33.01
C LEU A 359 -6.85 20.21 -33.52
N GLU A 360 -7.10 21.51 -33.42
CA GLU A 360 -8.34 22.10 -33.95
C GLU A 360 -8.48 22.01 -35.47
N ALA A 361 -7.37 22.09 -36.18
CA ALA A 361 -7.35 21.95 -37.63
C ALA A 361 -7.42 20.48 -38.09
N PHE A 362 -7.29 19.52 -37.18
CA PHE A 362 -7.24 18.11 -37.50
C PHE A 362 -8.61 17.59 -37.93
N THR A 363 -8.63 17.00 -39.12
CA THR A 363 -9.87 16.49 -39.76
C THR A 363 -9.68 15.09 -40.37
N ASN A 364 -8.46 14.56 -40.39
CA ASN A 364 -8.13 13.34 -41.13
C ASN A 364 -8.16 12.08 -40.25
N MET A 365 -9.29 11.85 -39.57
CA MET A 365 -9.43 10.70 -38.67
C MET A 365 -9.35 9.36 -39.43
N ASP A 366 -9.93 9.28 -40.62
CA ASP A 366 -9.88 8.10 -41.48
C ASP A 366 -8.43 7.71 -41.86
N GLY A 367 -7.55 8.70 -42.05
CA GLY A 367 -6.15 8.47 -42.35
C GLY A 367 -5.40 7.79 -41.21
N VAL A 368 -5.68 8.19 -39.96
CA VAL A 368 -5.05 7.65 -38.75
C VAL A 368 -5.61 6.26 -38.44
N LEU A 369 -6.94 6.12 -38.43
CA LEU A 369 -7.61 4.86 -38.07
C LEU A 369 -7.31 3.73 -39.07
N ARG A 370 -7.00 4.04 -40.35
CA ARG A 370 -6.56 3.04 -41.34
C ARG A 370 -5.42 2.13 -40.85
N THR A 371 -4.56 2.64 -39.97
CA THR A 371 -3.45 1.85 -39.41
C THR A 371 -3.95 0.69 -38.53
N ILE A 372 -5.11 0.81 -37.90
CA ILE A 372 -5.73 -0.24 -37.07
C ILE A 372 -6.06 -1.48 -37.92
N TRP A 373 -6.53 -1.30 -39.16
CA TRP A 373 -6.84 -2.39 -40.09
C TRP A 373 -5.60 -3.11 -40.65
N THR A 374 -4.39 -2.65 -40.33
CA THR A 374 -3.16 -3.42 -40.61
C THR A 374 -3.01 -4.61 -39.67
N SER A 375 -3.70 -4.62 -38.52
CA SER A 375 -3.74 -5.74 -37.58
C SER A 375 -4.69 -6.84 -38.07
N PRO A 376 -4.23 -8.10 -38.22
CA PRO A 376 -5.09 -9.23 -38.62
C PRO A 376 -6.27 -9.47 -37.67
N VAL A 377 -6.14 -9.10 -36.40
CA VAL A 377 -7.18 -9.25 -35.38
C VAL A 377 -8.29 -8.21 -35.60
N ALA A 378 -7.91 -6.92 -35.71
CA ALA A 378 -8.87 -5.83 -35.91
C ALA A 378 -9.65 -5.99 -37.22
N ARG A 379 -9.00 -6.49 -38.27
CA ARG A 379 -9.61 -6.71 -39.60
C ARG A 379 -10.77 -7.72 -39.59
N ASN A 380 -10.79 -8.63 -38.62
CA ASN A 380 -11.83 -9.67 -38.49
C ASN A 380 -12.89 -9.30 -37.45
N SER A 381 -12.70 -8.21 -36.69
CA SER A 381 -13.55 -7.85 -35.55
C SER A 381 -14.17 -6.45 -35.63
N ILE A 382 -13.62 -5.56 -36.46
CA ILE A 382 -14.07 -4.16 -36.61
C ILE A 382 -14.37 -3.90 -38.09
N GLU A 383 -15.66 -3.73 -38.43
CA GLU A 383 -16.10 -3.44 -39.80
C GLU A 383 -15.88 -1.96 -40.18
N SER A 384 -16.28 -1.02 -39.33
CA SER A 384 -16.11 0.42 -39.52
C SER A 384 -16.35 1.18 -38.21
N PHE A 385 -15.74 2.37 -38.05
CA PHE A 385 -16.16 3.33 -37.02
C PHE A 385 -17.25 4.25 -37.58
N THR A 386 -18.30 4.46 -36.79
CA THR A 386 -19.32 5.47 -37.00
C THR A 386 -18.75 6.88 -36.83
N GLU A 387 -19.46 7.90 -37.32
CA GLU A 387 -19.03 9.30 -37.15
C GLU A 387 -19.11 9.78 -35.69
N GLU A 388 -20.04 9.24 -34.88
CA GLU A 388 -20.03 9.45 -33.43
C GLU A 388 -18.77 8.86 -32.77
N GLU A 389 -18.45 7.58 -33.05
CA GLU A 389 -17.26 6.94 -32.48
C GLU A 389 -15.96 7.64 -32.89
N LYS A 390 -15.85 8.10 -34.14
CA LYS A 390 -14.69 8.88 -34.59
C LYS A 390 -14.53 10.19 -33.82
N LYS A 391 -15.64 10.88 -33.52
CA LYS A 391 -15.62 12.11 -32.72
C LYS A 391 -15.24 11.84 -31.27
N GLU A 392 -15.73 10.74 -30.70
CA GLU A 392 -15.35 10.31 -29.35
C GLU A 392 -13.85 10.00 -29.27
N ILE A 393 -13.33 9.19 -30.21
CA ILE A 393 -11.90 8.85 -30.30
C ILE A 393 -11.04 10.10 -30.48
N GLN A 394 -11.45 11.02 -31.36
CA GLN A 394 -10.73 12.27 -31.56
C GLN A 394 -10.69 13.10 -30.27
N LYS A 395 -11.84 13.25 -29.60
CA LYS A 395 -11.93 14.00 -28.34
C LYS A 395 -11.07 13.38 -27.23
N GLU A 396 -11.09 12.05 -27.11
CA GLU A 396 -10.26 11.32 -26.14
C GLU A 396 -8.77 11.50 -26.43
N ALA A 397 -8.36 11.42 -27.70
CA ALA A 397 -6.98 11.66 -28.12
C ALA A 397 -6.53 13.11 -27.86
N GLU A 398 -7.40 14.10 -28.14
CA GLU A 398 -7.14 15.50 -27.82
C GLU A 398 -6.92 15.68 -26.31
N ASN A 399 -7.78 15.10 -25.47
CA ASN A 399 -7.65 15.16 -24.02
C ASN A 399 -6.32 14.58 -23.51
N ILE A 400 -5.91 13.41 -24.01
CA ILE A 400 -4.63 12.78 -23.64
C ILE A 400 -3.44 13.69 -24.02
N ILE A 401 -3.48 14.28 -25.22
CA ILE A 401 -2.41 15.18 -25.69
C ILE A 401 -2.35 16.43 -24.82
N LEU A 402 -3.50 17.02 -24.51
CA LEU A 402 -3.58 18.18 -23.62
C LEU A 402 -3.01 17.84 -22.24
N GLU A 403 -3.46 16.75 -21.63
CA GLU A 403 -3.00 16.30 -20.32
C GLU A 403 -1.46 16.18 -20.26
N GLN A 404 -0.85 15.53 -21.26
CA GLN A 404 0.61 15.42 -21.35
C GLN A 404 1.32 16.77 -21.53
N LEU A 405 0.76 17.67 -22.36
CA LEU A 405 1.32 19.01 -22.56
C LEU A 405 1.26 19.85 -21.29
N PHE A 406 0.13 19.78 -20.57
CA PHE A 406 -0.08 20.53 -19.34
C PHE A 406 0.72 19.95 -18.17
N GLN A 407 0.93 18.63 -18.12
CA GLN A 407 1.82 18.01 -17.16
C GLN A 407 3.26 18.51 -17.33
N GLN A 408 3.78 18.57 -18.56
CA GLN A 408 5.13 19.10 -18.83
C GLN A 408 5.29 20.59 -18.50
N GLU A 409 4.24 21.40 -18.67
CA GLU A 409 4.23 22.80 -18.25
C GLU A 409 4.26 22.94 -16.72
N ARG A 410 3.58 22.04 -16.00
CA ARG A 410 3.55 22.00 -14.53
C ARG A 410 4.88 21.57 -13.94
N ASP A 411 5.53 20.56 -14.51
CA ASP A 411 6.84 20.06 -14.04
C ASP A 411 7.99 21.07 -14.23
N LYS A 412 7.80 22.13 -15.04
CA LYS A 412 8.76 23.21 -15.25
C LYS A 412 8.65 24.36 -14.23
N LYS A 413 7.59 24.39 -13.41
CA LYS A 413 7.38 25.38 -12.34
C LYS A 413 7.75 24.79 -10.99
#